data_AF-A0A4R5YAX9-F1
#
_entry.id   AF-A0A4R5YAX9-F1
#
_cell.length_a   1.000
_cell.length_b   1.000
_cell.length_c   1.000
_cell.angle_alpha   90.00
_cell.angle_beta   90.00
_cell.angle_gamma   90.00
#
_symmetry.space_group_name_H-M   'P 1'
#
loop_
_entity.id
_entity.type
_entity.pdbx_description
1 polymer ?
#
loop_
_entity_poly.entity_id
_entity_poly.type
_entity_poly.pdbx_seq_one_letter_code
_entity_poly.pdbx_strand_id
1 'polypeptide(L)'
;MRTKNAIAICAVLAASSIGLAAPASADPSGTGCPEGFDLLPVKKIIKEYAAPGFDKAIKSEDRNEDGLLCIKILPPAVDFYDPTFFYQDNDFPVTA
;
A
#
# COMPACT_ATOMS: atom_id res chain seq x y z
N MET A 1 0.95 -8.42 71.33
CA MET A 1 1.85 -9.24 70.47
C MET A 1 1.26 -9.21 69.06
N ARG A 2 2.07 -8.78 68.08
CA ARG A 2 1.66 -8.50 66.68
C ARG A 2 1.45 -9.80 65.89
N THR A 3 0.25 -10.03 65.40
CA THR A 3 -0.07 -11.09 64.42
C THR A 3 0.36 -10.65 63.02
N LYS A 4 1.18 -11.50 62.38
CA LYS A 4 1.76 -11.29 61.05
C LYS A 4 0.76 -11.78 59.99
N ASN A 5 0.22 -10.87 59.19
CA ASN A 5 -0.58 -11.23 58.01
C ASN A 5 0.37 -11.45 56.83
N ALA A 6 0.57 -12.71 56.44
CA ALA A 6 1.30 -13.06 55.23
C ALA A 6 0.35 -12.96 54.04
N ILE A 7 0.59 -11.99 53.15
CA ILE A 7 -0.11 -11.84 51.87
C ILE A 7 0.60 -12.76 50.87
N ALA A 8 -0.09 -13.79 50.42
CA ALA A 8 0.38 -14.67 49.34
C ALA A 8 0.29 -13.90 48.00
N ILE A 9 1.44 -13.66 47.38
CA ILE A 9 1.52 -13.07 46.03
C ILE A 9 1.35 -14.23 45.03
N CYS A 10 0.24 -14.26 44.30
CA CYS A 10 0.03 -15.15 43.17
C CYS A 10 1.11 -14.91 42.12
N ALA A 11 1.99 -15.90 41.92
CA ALA A 11 3.00 -15.89 40.87
C ALA A 11 2.33 -15.92 39.49
N VAL A 12 2.78 -15.02 38.62
CA VAL A 12 2.38 -14.88 37.22
C VAL A 12 2.73 -16.17 36.47
N LEU A 13 1.73 -16.80 35.85
CA LEU A 13 1.91 -17.90 34.91
C LEU A 13 2.65 -17.38 33.66
N ALA A 14 3.95 -17.63 33.59
CA ALA A 14 4.71 -17.51 32.34
C ALA A 14 4.35 -18.71 31.45
N ALA A 15 3.31 -18.56 30.63
CA ALA A 15 3.02 -19.50 29.56
C ALA A 15 4.00 -19.25 28.41
N SER A 16 5.15 -19.92 28.44
CA SER A 16 6.08 -20.02 27.30
C SER A 16 5.49 -21.02 26.29
N SER A 17 4.54 -20.58 25.47
CA SER A 17 4.21 -21.28 24.24
C SER A 17 5.35 -21.08 23.25
N ILE A 18 6.31 -22.01 23.26
CA ILE A 18 7.26 -22.22 22.17
C ILE A 18 6.45 -22.79 21.00
N GLY A 19 5.66 -21.94 20.35
CA GLY A 19 5.13 -22.23 19.03
C GLY A 19 6.28 -22.07 18.06
N LEU A 20 6.64 -23.14 17.34
CA LEU A 20 7.39 -23.01 16.09
C LEU A 20 6.64 -21.99 15.24
N ALA A 21 7.18 -20.78 15.11
CA ALA A 21 6.75 -19.86 14.07
C ALA A 21 7.16 -20.54 12.76
N ALA A 22 6.19 -21.19 12.09
CA ALA A 22 6.35 -21.49 10.68
C ALA A 22 6.75 -20.18 9.99
N PRO A 23 7.74 -20.18 9.08
CA PRO A 23 8.07 -18.98 8.35
C PRO A 23 6.78 -18.53 7.68
N ALA A 24 6.31 -17.33 8.02
CA ALA A 24 5.32 -16.66 7.22
C ALA A 24 5.94 -16.56 5.83
N SER A 25 5.47 -17.40 4.92
CA SER A 25 5.74 -17.24 3.50
C SER A 25 5.06 -15.94 3.15
N ALA A 26 5.80 -14.83 3.24
CA ALA A 26 5.39 -13.58 2.65
C ALA A 26 5.23 -13.91 1.17
N ASP A 27 3.98 -13.97 0.72
CA ASP A 27 3.69 -14.08 -0.69
C ASP A 27 4.46 -12.92 -1.35
N PRO A 28 5.40 -13.17 -2.28
CA PRO A 28 6.16 -12.10 -2.92
C PRO A 28 5.27 -11.17 -3.74
N SER A 29 3.98 -11.46 -3.86
CA SER A 29 2.98 -10.56 -4.42
C SER A 29 2.49 -9.55 -3.38
N GLY A 30 3.20 -8.43 -3.26
CA GLY A 30 2.63 -7.22 -2.66
C GLY A 30 1.67 -6.54 -3.65
N THR A 31 0.71 -5.77 -3.13
CA THR A 31 0.03 -4.74 -3.93
C THR A 31 0.79 -3.43 -3.80
N GLY A 32 0.88 -2.67 -4.88
CA GLY A 32 1.57 -1.38 -4.87
C GLY A 32 1.96 -0.89 -6.25
N CYS A 33 2.78 0.16 -6.28
CA CYS A 33 3.28 0.70 -7.53
C CYS A 33 4.48 -0.10 -8.05
N PRO A 34 4.50 -0.44 -9.35
CA PRO A 34 5.67 -1.03 -9.97
C PRO A 34 6.89 -0.11 -9.87
N GLU A 35 8.09 -0.67 -10.04
CA GLU A 35 9.32 0.13 -10.03
C GLU A 35 9.27 1.26 -11.08
N GLY A 36 9.61 2.47 -10.64
CA GLY A 36 9.60 3.67 -11.47
C GLY A 36 8.21 4.27 -11.70
N PHE A 37 7.19 3.86 -10.93
CA PHE A 37 5.91 4.54 -10.81
C PHE A 37 5.83 5.28 -9.47
N ASP A 38 5.24 6.47 -9.48
CA ASP A 38 4.92 7.25 -8.31
C ASP A 38 3.45 7.02 -7.90
N LEU A 39 3.17 6.94 -6.60
CA LEU A 39 1.80 6.89 -6.09
C LEU A 39 1.26 8.32 -5.93
N LEU A 40 0.28 8.71 -6.75
CA LEU A 40 -0.33 10.04 -6.71
C LEU A 40 -1.85 9.99 -6.54
N PRO A 41 -2.45 11.01 -5.91
CA PRO A 41 -3.91 11.12 -5.87
C PRO A 41 -4.49 11.32 -7.27
N VAL A 42 -5.59 10.62 -7.57
CA VAL A 42 -6.37 10.74 -8.82
C VAL A 42 -6.66 12.21 -9.15
N LYS A 43 -7.03 13.01 -8.14
CA LYS A 43 -7.30 14.46 -8.32
C LYS A 43 -6.08 15.24 -8.81
N LYS A 44 -4.88 14.88 -8.35
CA LYS A 44 -3.64 15.52 -8.78
C LYS A 44 -3.33 15.11 -10.23
N ILE A 45 -3.53 13.84 -10.55
CA ILE A 45 -3.29 13.31 -11.91
C ILE A 45 -4.14 14.05 -12.94
N ILE A 46 -5.44 14.17 -12.65
CA ILE A 46 -6.39 14.86 -13.52
C ILE A 46 -6.05 16.35 -13.68
N LYS A 47 -5.61 17.01 -12.61
CA LYS A 47 -5.33 18.44 -12.63
C LYS A 47 -4.03 18.80 -13.35
N GLU A 48 -2.99 18.00 -13.16
CA GLU A 48 -1.62 18.38 -13.54
C GLU A 48 -1.13 17.70 -14.81
N TYR A 49 -1.65 16.51 -15.15
CA TYR A 49 -1.14 15.72 -16.26
C TYR A 49 -2.19 15.36 -17.30
N ALA A 50 -3.45 15.14 -16.89
CA ALA A 50 -4.47 14.64 -17.81
C ALA A 50 -4.81 15.63 -18.93
N ALA A 51 -4.81 15.13 -20.15
CA ALA A 51 -5.39 15.85 -21.29
C ALA A 51 -6.91 16.02 -21.08
N PRO A 52 -7.51 17.13 -21.55
CA PRO A 52 -8.95 17.36 -21.45
C PRO A 52 -9.77 16.19 -21.98
N GLY A 53 -10.71 15.68 -21.18
CA GLY A 53 -11.60 14.58 -21.55
C GLY A 53 -11.19 13.20 -21.05
N PHE A 54 -10.00 13.04 -20.46
CA PHE A 54 -9.53 11.78 -19.87
C PHE A 54 -9.95 11.58 -18.40
N ASP A 55 -10.64 12.54 -17.80
CA ASP A 55 -11.02 12.53 -16.38
C ASP A 55 -11.77 11.26 -15.97
N LYS A 56 -12.68 10.79 -16.85
CA LYS A 56 -13.49 9.59 -16.58
C LYS A 56 -12.67 8.32 -16.68
N ALA A 57 -11.77 8.23 -17.66
CA ALA A 57 -10.91 7.06 -17.84
C ALA A 57 -9.94 6.91 -16.67
N ILE A 58 -9.35 8.02 -16.22
CA ILE A 58 -8.45 8.02 -15.05
C ILE A 58 -9.23 7.63 -13.79
N LYS A 59 -10.44 8.17 -13.57
CA LYS A 59 -11.26 7.79 -12.42
C LYS A 59 -11.71 6.34 -12.44
N SER A 60 -11.96 5.75 -13.61
CA SER A 60 -12.38 4.34 -13.70
C SER A 60 -11.26 3.35 -13.41
N GLU A 61 -10.01 3.80 -13.43
CA GLU A 61 -8.84 2.96 -13.13
C GLU A 61 -8.62 2.76 -11.63
N ASP A 62 -9.18 3.65 -10.79
CA ASP A 62 -9.21 3.53 -9.32
C ASP A 62 -10.33 2.56 -8.92
N ARG A 63 -10.05 1.25 -8.95
CA ARG A 63 -11.07 0.19 -8.76
C ARG A 63 -11.27 -0.17 -7.30
N ASN A 64 -10.28 0.09 -6.46
CA ASN A 64 -10.37 -0.07 -5.01
C ASN A 64 -10.97 1.17 -4.30
N GLU A 65 -11.23 2.24 -5.06
CA GLU A 65 -11.83 3.51 -4.61
C GLU A 65 -11.01 4.23 -3.51
N ASP A 66 -9.69 4.03 -3.49
CA ASP A 66 -8.80 4.67 -2.51
C ASP A 66 -8.37 6.09 -2.91
N GLY A 67 -8.67 6.49 -4.15
CA GLY A 67 -8.35 7.80 -4.69
C GLY A 67 -6.90 7.98 -5.10
N LEU A 68 -6.12 6.90 -5.19
CA LEU A 68 -4.72 6.86 -5.56
C LEU A 68 -4.54 6.06 -6.85
N LEU A 69 -3.51 6.42 -7.62
CA LEU A 69 -3.06 5.65 -8.77
C LEU A 69 -1.53 5.69 -8.84
N CYS A 70 -0.97 4.63 -9.38
CA CYS A 70 0.42 4.59 -9.79
C CYS A 70 0.57 5.28 -11.13
N ILE A 71 1.45 6.28 -11.22
CA ILE A 71 1.72 7.03 -12.44
C ILE A 71 3.19 6.92 -12.83
N LYS A 72 3.47 6.85 -14.13
CA LYS A 72 4.83 6.95 -14.67
C LYS A 72 4.86 7.99 -15.77
N ILE A 73 5.51 9.12 -15.48
CA ILE A 73 5.70 10.19 -16.45
C ILE A 73 6.77 9.74 -17.45
N LEU A 74 6.40 9.72 -18.73
CA LEU A 74 7.33 9.42 -19.81
C LEU A 74 8.28 10.60 -20.02
N PRO A 75 9.56 10.34 -20.34
CA PRO A 75 10.50 11.39 -20.68
C PRO A 75 9.90 12.30 -21.76
N PRO A 76 10.05 13.63 -21.64
CA PRO A 76 9.39 14.63 -22.49
C PRO A 76 9.85 14.64 -23.96
N ALA A 77 10.60 13.62 -24.41
CA ALA A 77 11.14 13.52 -25.76
C ALA A 77 10.22 12.79 -26.76
N VAL A 78 9.02 12.35 -26.34
CA VAL A 78 8.10 11.61 -27.21
C VAL A 78 6.84 12.46 -27.47
N ASP A 79 6.94 13.41 -28.40
CA ASP A 79 5.89 14.36 -28.82
C ASP A 79 4.60 13.72 -29.40
N PHE A 80 4.49 12.38 -29.39
CA PHE A 80 3.42 11.64 -30.06
C PHE A 80 2.40 10.98 -29.12
N TYR A 81 2.62 10.98 -27.81
CA TYR A 81 1.70 10.36 -26.85
C TYR A 81 1.23 11.39 -25.83
N ASP A 82 0.01 11.87 -26.00
CA ASP A 82 -0.72 12.63 -24.99
C ASP A 82 -1.87 11.74 -24.47
N PRO A 83 -1.96 11.42 -23.17
CA PRO A 83 -1.04 11.82 -22.10
C PRO A 83 0.36 11.20 -22.20
N THR A 84 1.37 11.99 -21.84
CA THR A 84 2.79 11.58 -21.72
C THR A 84 3.05 10.75 -20.46
N PHE A 85 2.08 9.96 -19.99
CA PHE A 85 2.22 9.16 -18.78
C PHE A 85 1.39 7.88 -18.83
N PHE A 86 1.89 6.85 -18.15
CA PHE A 86 1.12 5.64 -17.84
C PHE A 86 0.46 5.79 -16.46
N TYR A 87 -0.72 5.19 -16.28
CA TYR A 87 -1.39 5.11 -15.00
C TYR A 87 -2.04 3.75 -14.80
N GLN A 88 -2.10 3.27 -13.56
CA GLN A 88 -2.78 2.04 -13.15
C GLN A 88 -3.16 2.10 -11.67
N ASP A 89 -4.12 1.27 -11.27
CA ASP A 89 -4.47 1.03 -9.88
C ASP A 89 -3.25 0.58 -9.05
N ASN A 90 -3.15 1.04 -7.80
CA ASN A 90 -2.14 0.59 -6.84
C ASN A 90 -2.52 -0.71 -6.12
N ASP A 91 -3.74 -1.21 -6.31
CA ASP A 91 -4.15 -2.55 -5.85
C ASP A 91 -3.79 -3.65 -6.86
N PHE A 92 -3.09 -3.32 -7.95
CA PHE A 92 -2.56 -4.34 -8.85
C PHE A 92 -1.42 -5.13 -8.18
N PRO A 93 -1.39 -6.46 -8.32
CA PRO A 93 -0.27 -7.27 -7.87
C PRO A 93 1.02 -6.83 -8.56
N VAL A 94 2.05 -6.57 -7.78
CA VAL A 94 3.40 -6.33 -8.28
C VAL A 94 4.30 -7.50 -7.92
N THR A 95 5.23 -7.84 -8.80
CA THR A 95 6.32 -8.75 -8.47
C THR A 95 7.31 -8.01 -7.58
N ALA A 96 7.52 -8.47 -6.34
CA ALA A 96 8.55 -7.95 -5.44
C ALA A 96 9.98 -8.17 -5.96
#